data_AF-A0A0H5RXD8-F1
#
_entry.id   AF-A0A0H5RXD8-F1
#
_cell.length_a   1.000
_cell.length_b   1.000
_cell.length_c   1.000
_cell.angle_alpha   90.00
_cell.angle_beta   90.00
_cell.angle_gamma   90.00
#
_symmetry.space_group_name_H-M   'P 1'
#
loop_
_entity.id
_entity.type
_entity.pdbx_description
1 polymer ?
#
loop_
_entity_poly.entity_id
_entity_poly.type
_entity_poly.pdbx_seq_one_letter_code
_entity_poly.pdbx_strand_id
1 'polypeptide(L)'
;MANDLRVDPGALRAGATSSELIAAELGVPPARPDAGGYPSSSGVSAMDDAVISARACQSGRVSAQAGHLSAAAHRYAASDEQHAGGLAELM
;
A
#
# COMPACT_ATOMS: atom_id res chain seq x y z
N MET A 1 -20.24 16.73 14.29
CA MET A 1 -20.52 16.21 12.94
C MET A 1 -20.39 14.70 12.99
N ALA A 2 -21.48 13.99 13.28
CA ALA A 2 -21.52 12.54 13.17
C ALA A 2 -22.22 12.24 11.85
N ASN A 3 -21.44 12.14 10.77
CA ASN A 3 -21.90 11.39 9.61
C ASN A 3 -21.74 9.93 10.01
N ASP A 4 -22.77 9.09 9.87
CA ASP A 4 -22.69 7.67 10.22
C ASP A 4 -21.50 7.04 9.49
N LEU A 5 -20.40 6.83 10.22
CA LEU A 5 -19.13 6.38 9.67
C LEU A 5 -19.21 4.86 9.52
N ARG A 6 -19.95 4.38 8.53
CA ARG A 6 -19.95 2.97 8.16
C ARG A 6 -18.67 2.65 7.41
N VAL A 7 -17.82 1.84 8.03
CA VAL A 7 -16.61 1.31 7.41
C VAL A 7 -16.95 -0.05 6.80
N ASP A 8 -16.53 -0.27 5.56
CA ASP A 8 -16.65 -1.55 4.86
C ASP A 8 -15.32 -2.33 4.96
N PRO A 9 -15.23 -3.39 5.79
CA PRO A 9 -14.03 -4.21 5.89
C PRO A 9 -13.64 -4.91 4.58
N GLY A 10 -14.62 -5.23 3.72
CA GLY A 10 -14.39 -5.82 2.41
C GLY A 10 -13.66 -4.86 1.49
N ALA A 11 -14.12 -3.61 1.41
CA ALA A 11 -13.45 -2.56 0.66
C ALA A 11 -12.03 -2.27 1.18
N LEU A 12 -11.81 -2.31 2.50
CA LEU A 12 -10.49 -2.18 3.09
C LEU A 12 -9.53 -3.31 2.66
N ARG A 13 -10.00 -4.57 2.65
CA ARG A 13 -9.21 -5.70 2.15
C ARG A 13 -8.90 -5.58 0.67
N ALA A 14 -9.88 -5.20 -0.15
CA ALA A 14 -9.68 -4.97 -1.57
C ALA A 14 -8.64 -3.86 -1.82
N GLY A 15 -8.73 -2.77 -1.05
CA GLY A 15 -7.73 -1.69 -1.06
C GLY A 15 -6.34 -2.18 -0.68
N ALA A 16 -6.23 -3.00 0.38
CA ALA A 16 -4.96 -3.60 0.78
C ALA A 16 -4.34 -4.46 -0.34
N THR A 17 -5.12 -5.33 -0.96
CA THR A 17 -4.66 -6.15 -2.10
C THR A 17 -4.22 -5.29 -3.28
N SER A 18 -5.00 -4.26 -3.64
CA SER A 18 -4.63 -3.34 -4.72
C SER A 18 -3.35 -2.58 -4.41
N SER A 19 -3.16 -2.15 -3.15
CA SER A 19 -1.93 -1.48 -2.72
C SER A 19 -0.72 -2.41 -2.78
N GLU A 20 -0.84 -3.68 -2.38
CA GLU A 20 0.26 -4.65 -2.53
C GLU A 20 0.67 -4.87 -3.98
N LEU A 21 -0.29 -4.94 -4.91
CA LEU A 21 0.01 -5.02 -6.35
C LEU A 21 0.80 -3.79 -6.84
N ILE A 22 0.36 -2.58 -6.45
CA ILE A 22 1.06 -1.34 -6.79
C ILE A 22 2.46 -1.31 -6.15
N ALA A 23 2.59 -1.75 -4.90
CA ALA A 23 3.88 -1.83 -4.22
C ALA A 23 4.83 -2.80 -4.94
N ALA A 24 4.34 -3.95 -5.39
CA ALA A 24 5.11 -4.91 -6.16
C ALA A 24 5.58 -4.32 -7.49
N GLU A 25 4.70 -3.66 -8.25
CA GLU A 25 5.05 -2.99 -9.51
C GLU A 25 6.12 -1.89 -9.31
N LEU A 26 6.00 -1.10 -8.24
CA LEU A 26 6.99 -0.09 -7.87
C LEU A 26 8.33 -0.71 -7.45
N GLY A 27 8.31 -1.90 -6.85
CA GLY A 27 9.52 -2.61 -6.42
C GLY A 27 10.35 -3.18 -7.56
N VAL A 28 9.76 -3.42 -8.74
CA VAL A 28 10.48 -3.92 -9.93
C VAL A 28 11.39 -2.83 -10.49
N PRO A 29 12.73 -2.94 -10.44
CA PRO A 29 13.62 -1.88 -10.93
C PRO A 29 13.39 -1.61 -12.43
N PRO A 30 13.36 -0.34 -12.88
CA PRO A 30 13.28 -0.02 -14.29
C PRO A 30 14.54 -0.52 -15.03
N ALA A 31 14.40 -0.84 -16.31
CA ALA A 31 15.55 -1.15 -17.14
C ALA A 31 16.47 0.07 -17.24
N ARG A 32 17.76 -0.13 -16.99
CA ARG A 32 18.77 0.93 -17.14
C ARG A 32 19.30 0.91 -18.57
N PRO A 33 19.10 1.97 -19.38
CA PRO A 33 19.71 2.04 -20.69
C PRO A 33 21.24 2.17 -20.57
N ASP A 34 21.97 1.70 -21.57
CA ASP A 34 23.41 1.93 -21.64
C ASP A 34 23.69 3.42 -21.79
N ALA A 35 24.38 4.01 -20.81
CA ALA A 35 24.68 5.43 -20.77
C ALA A 35 25.79 5.83 -21.78
N GLY A 36 26.48 4.85 -22.36
CA GLY A 36 27.57 5.07 -23.33
C GLY A 36 28.76 5.86 -22.76
N GLY A 37 29.65 6.29 -23.65
CA GLY A 37 30.91 6.98 -23.30
C GLY A 37 30.84 8.51 -23.25
N TYR A 38 29.65 9.11 -23.20
CA TYR A 38 29.49 10.57 -23.28
C TYR A 38 29.79 11.25 -21.92
N PRO A 39 30.25 12.52 -21.91
CA PRO A 39 30.53 13.24 -20.65
C PRO A 39 29.35 13.34 -19.67
N SER A 40 28.10 13.23 -20.17
CA SER A 40 26.88 13.27 -19.37
C SER A 40 26.49 11.93 -18.75
N SER A 41 27.18 10.83 -19.07
CA SER A 41 26.79 9.46 -18.67
C SER A 41 26.76 9.27 -17.15
N SER A 42 27.66 9.94 -16.42
CA SER A 42 27.70 9.92 -14.95
C SER A 42 26.46 10.57 -14.33
N GLY A 43 26.00 11.68 -14.89
CA GLY A 43 24.79 12.38 -14.46
C GLY A 43 23.52 11.57 -14.74
N VAL A 44 23.42 10.97 -15.93
CA VAL A 44 22.31 10.06 -16.27
C VAL A 44 22.28 8.88 -15.32
N SER A 45 23.45 8.27 -15.06
CA SER A 45 23.57 7.17 -14.11
C SER A 45 23.08 7.57 -12.72
N ALA A 46 23.52 8.73 -12.19
CA ALA A 46 23.06 9.20 -10.88
C ALA A 46 21.55 9.42 -10.82
N MET A 47 20.92 9.90 -11.90
CA MET A 47 19.46 10.08 -11.97
C MET A 47 18.72 8.74 -12.01
N ASP A 48 19.23 7.75 -12.75
CA ASP A 48 18.67 6.39 -12.75
C ASP A 48 18.70 5.77 -11.34
N ASP A 49 19.82 5.91 -10.64
CA ASP A 49 19.97 5.40 -9.27
C ASP A 49 19.01 6.13 -8.29
N ALA A 50 18.82 7.44 -8.48
CA ALA A 50 17.86 8.22 -7.70
C ALA A 50 16.42 7.76 -7.94
N VAL A 51 16.04 7.47 -9.20
CA VAL A 51 14.71 6.93 -9.55
C VAL A 51 14.50 5.55 -8.95
N ILE A 52 15.50 4.66 -9.04
CA ILE A 52 15.45 3.32 -8.42
C ILE A 52 15.21 3.43 -6.91
N SER A 53 15.98 4.29 -6.24
CA SER A 53 15.85 4.53 -4.79
C SER A 53 14.47 5.08 -4.42
N ALA A 54 13.97 6.07 -5.17
CA ALA A 54 12.65 6.65 -4.94
C ALA A 54 11.52 5.61 -5.11
N ARG A 55 11.60 4.77 -6.15
CA ARG A 55 10.61 3.71 -6.38
C ARG A 55 10.62 2.64 -5.30
N ALA A 56 11.80 2.24 -4.82
CA ALA A 56 11.93 1.31 -3.70
C ALA A 56 11.33 1.89 -2.40
N CYS A 57 11.62 3.17 -2.09
CA CYS A 57 11.02 3.85 -0.95
C CYS A 57 9.49 3.92 -1.05
N GLN A 58 8.98 4.25 -2.24
CA GLN A 58 7.54 4.35 -2.48
C GLN A 58 6.85 2.99 -2.39
N SER A 59 7.46 1.93 -2.93
CA SER A 59 6.99 0.55 -2.78
C SER A 59 6.80 0.18 -1.31
N GLY A 60 7.81 0.44 -0.46
CA GLY A 60 7.73 0.16 0.98
C GLY A 60 6.61 0.95 1.68
N ARG A 61 6.42 2.24 1.34
CA ARG A 61 5.34 3.05 1.90
C ARG A 61 3.95 2.52 1.53
N VAL A 62 3.77 2.08 0.28
CA VAL A 62 2.48 1.55 -0.20
C VAL A 62 2.18 0.19 0.43
N SER A 63 3.16 -0.70 0.58
CA SER A 63 2.97 -1.97 1.30
C SER A 63 2.66 -1.75 2.78
N ALA A 64 3.31 -0.79 3.45
CA ALA A 64 2.96 -0.43 4.82
C ALA A 64 1.50 0.07 4.94
N GLN A 65 1.05 0.88 3.98
CA GLN A 65 -0.35 1.30 3.91
C GLN A 65 -1.31 0.11 3.70
N ALA A 66 -0.95 -0.86 2.85
CA ALA A 66 -1.72 -2.08 2.67
C ALA A 66 -1.86 -2.87 3.99
N GLY A 67 -0.76 -2.98 4.75
CA GLY A 67 -0.76 -3.56 6.09
C GLY A 67 -1.73 -2.85 7.04
N HIS A 68 -1.75 -1.51 7.03
CA HIS A 68 -2.70 -0.73 7.83
C HIS A 68 -4.17 -0.97 7.42
N LEU A 69 -4.46 -1.05 6.12
CA LEU A 69 -5.81 -1.32 5.62
C LEU A 69 -6.28 -2.73 6.03
N SER A 70 -5.41 -3.73 5.91
CA SER A 70 -5.72 -5.11 6.33
C SER A 70 -5.96 -5.20 7.85
N ALA A 71 -5.10 -4.58 8.65
CA ALA A 71 -5.27 -4.53 10.10
C ALA A 71 -6.56 -3.80 10.51
N ALA A 72 -6.90 -2.70 9.84
CA ALA A 72 -8.16 -1.99 10.08
C ALA A 72 -9.37 -2.88 9.71
N ALA A 73 -9.33 -3.55 8.56
CA ALA A 73 -10.41 -4.47 8.15
C ALA A 73 -10.67 -5.56 9.18
N HIS A 74 -9.61 -6.17 9.73
CA HIS A 74 -9.75 -7.17 10.78
C HIS A 74 -10.36 -6.59 12.07
N ARG A 75 -9.92 -5.41 12.50
CA ARG A 75 -10.44 -4.77 13.70
C ARG A 75 -11.92 -4.40 13.57
N TYR A 76 -12.34 -3.86 12.43
CA TYR A 76 -13.74 -3.53 12.20
C TYR A 76 -14.62 -4.78 12.14
N ALA A 77 -14.19 -5.84 11.43
CA ALA A 77 -14.94 -7.09 11.38
C ALA A 77 -15.12 -7.72 12.77
N ALA A 78 -14.06 -7.77 13.58
CA ALA A 78 -14.13 -8.31 14.95
C ALA A 78 -15.06 -7.46 15.86
N SER A 79 -15.01 -6.12 15.72
CA SER A 79 -15.89 -5.25 16.48
C SER A 79 -17.35 -5.42 16.09
N ASP A 80 -17.66 -5.60 14.80
CA ASP A 80 -19.02 -5.82 14.31
C ASP A 80 -19.57 -7.17 14.80
N GLU A 81 -18.77 -8.23 14.75
CA GLU A 81 -19.13 -9.55 15.28
C GLU A 81 -19.39 -9.51 16.79
N GLN A 82 -18.54 -8.83 17.57
CA GLN A 82 -18.71 -8.70 19.01
C GLN A 82 -20.02 -7.97 19.37
N HIS A 83 -20.33 -6.87 18.69
CA HIS A 83 -21.57 -6.13 18.93
C HIS A 83 -22.80 -6.94 18.50
N ALA A 84 -22.74 -7.64 17.36
CA ALA A 84 -23.83 -8.50 16.90
C ALA A 84 -24.10 -9.64 17.90
N GLY A 85 -23.06 -10.28 18.43
CA GLY A 85 -23.17 -11.33 19.45
C GLY A 85 -23.79 -10.81 20.75
N GLY A 86 -23.34 -9.65 21.25
CA GLY A 86 -23.91 -9.04 22.46
C GLY A 86 -25.39 -8.65 22.31
N LEU A 87 -25.83 -8.23 21.11
CA LEU A 87 -27.25 -7.98 20.84
C LEU A 87 -28.07 -9.26 20.80
N ALA A 88 -27.51 -10.36 20.29
CA ALA A 88 -28.18 -11.66 20.28
C ALA A 88 -28.38 -12.23 21.70
N GLU A 89 -27.46 -11.96 22.63
CA GLU A 89 -27.60 -12.38 24.04
C GLU A 89 -28.62 -11.53 24.84
N LEU A 90 -28.99 -10.35 24.34
CA LEU A 90 -29.98 -9.46 24.96
C LEU A 90 -31.42 -9.72 24.50
N MET A 91 -31.63 -10.57 23.48
CA MET A 91 -32.94 -10.94 22.92
C MET A 91 -33.37 -12.33 23.38
#